data_AF-A0A060WQD8-F1
#
_entry.id   AF-A0A060WQD8-F1
#
_cell.length_a   1.000
_cell.length_b   1.000
_cell.length_c   1.000
_cell.angle_alpha   90.00
_cell.angle_beta   90.00
_cell.angle_gamma   90.00
#
_symmetry.space_group_name_H-M   'P 1'
#
loop_
_entity.id
_entity.type
_entity.pdbx_description
1 polymer ?
#
loop_
_entity_poly.entity_id
_entity_poly.type
_entity_poly.pdbx_seq_one_letter_code
_entity_poly.pdbx_strand_id
1 'polypeptide(L)'
;MTDESKGEHGKGESGKDLEKQLRLRVCVLNELLKTERDYVGTLEFLSVFLHRLNQYAATKIDKNVTEETVKVLFSNLEEILSVHRNFLSMVEELLQPDPHAHHEVGRCFLHFVSLAGLRIALVNPC
;
A
#
# COMPACT_ATOMS: atom_id res chain seq x y z
N MET A 1 54.63 -33.66 17.66
CA MET A 1 53.67 -33.29 18.73
C MET A 1 53.53 -31.78 18.65
N THR A 2 52.42 -31.16 18.31
CA THR A 2 51.10 -31.58 17.84
C THR A 2 50.51 -30.28 17.30
N ASP A 3 50.08 -30.28 16.05
CA ASP A 3 49.36 -29.19 15.41
C ASP A 3 47.87 -29.37 15.79
N GLU A 4 47.26 -28.39 16.47
CA GLU A 4 45.82 -28.41 16.75
C GLU A 4 45.18 -27.12 16.24
N SER A 5 44.58 -27.24 15.07
CA SER A 5 43.47 -26.42 14.61
C SER A 5 42.24 -26.59 15.52
N LYS A 6 41.57 -25.48 15.88
CA LYS A 6 40.09 -25.51 15.98
C LYS A 6 39.48 -24.12 15.84
N GLY A 7 38.79 -23.93 14.71
CA GLY A 7 38.03 -22.72 14.39
C GLY A 7 36.75 -22.61 15.20
N GLU A 8 36.62 -21.52 15.93
CA GLU A 8 35.38 -21.07 16.57
C GLU A 8 35.17 -19.57 16.32
N HIS A 9 34.94 -19.19 15.06
CA HIS A 9 34.47 -17.83 14.73
C HIS A 9 33.31 -17.75 13.74
N GLY A 10 32.93 -18.85 13.08
CA GLY A 10 31.94 -18.79 11.98
C GLY A 10 30.46 -18.87 12.35
N LYS A 11 30.08 -19.24 13.59
CA LYS A 11 28.69 -19.62 13.90
C LYS A 11 27.89 -18.55 14.67
N GLY A 12 28.57 -17.65 15.37
CA GLY A 12 27.94 -16.59 16.18
C GLY A 12 27.59 -15.32 15.40
N GLU A 13 28.31 -15.01 14.33
CA GLU A 13 28.03 -13.83 13.49
C GLU A 13 26.80 -14.04 12.59
N SER A 14 26.65 -15.24 12.02
CA SER A 14 25.52 -15.58 11.13
C SER A 14 24.16 -15.56 11.84
N GLY A 15 24.08 -16.02 13.09
CA GLY A 15 22.84 -15.99 13.88
C GLY A 15 22.41 -14.58 14.28
N LYS A 16 23.37 -13.72 14.64
CA LYS A 16 23.12 -12.30 14.96
C LYS A 16 22.70 -11.50 13.72
N ASP A 17 23.27 -11.80 12.57
CA ASP A 17 22.86 -11.17 11.30
C ASP A 17 21.43 -11.59 10.92
N LEU A 18 21.09 -12.87 11.05
CA LEU A 18 19.72 -13.34 10.80
C LEU A 18 18.69 -12.67 11.73
N GLU A 19 18.98 -12.56 13.03
CA GLU A 19 18.10 -11.88 13.97
C GLU A 19 17.89 -10.40 13.59
N LYS A 20 18.97 -9.72 13.19
CA LYS A 20 18.90 -8.34 12.68
C LYS A 20 18.04 -8.25 11.41
N GLN A 21 18.21 -9.17 10.47
CA GLN A 21 17.41 -9.21 9.24
C GLN A 21 15.92 -9.42 9.53
N LEU A 22 15.57 -10.32 10.45
CA LEU A 22 14.18 -10.57 10.85
C LEU A 22 13.55 -9.32 11.50
N ARG A 23 14.28 -8.63 12.38
CA ARG A 23 13.83 -7.36 12.98
C ARG A 23 13.61 -6.28 11.92
N LEU A 24 14.56 -6.10 11.00
CA LEU A 24 14.42 -5.14 9.89
C LEU A 24 13.21 -5.48 9.01
N ARG A 25 12.98 -6.76 8.73
CA ARG A 25 11.81 -7.19 7.96
C ARG A 25 10.50 -6.81 8.66
N VAL A 26 10.40 -6.99 9.98
CA VAL A 26 9.22 -6.52 10.75
C VAL A 26 9.07 -5.00 10.67
N CYS A 27 10.15 -4.23 10.75
CA CYS A 27 10.10 -2.77 10.57
C CYS A 27 9.56 -2.39 9.19
N VAL A 28 10.03 -3.03 8.12
CA VAL A 28 9.56 -2.77 6.75
C VAL A 28 8.08 -3.12 6.59
N LEU A 29 7.63 -4.25 7.16
CA LEU A 29 6.22 -4.64 7.11
C LEU A 29 5.32 -3.64 7.86
N ASN A 30 5.78 -3.14 9.01
CA ASN A 30 5.06 -2.11 9.76
C ASN A 30 4.98 -0.80 8.98
N GLU A 31 6.09 -0.34 8.41
CA GLU A 31 6.11 0.89 7.62
C GLU A 31 5.25 0.76 6.36
N LEU A 32 5.26 -0.39 5.68
CA LEU A 32 4.36 -0.66 4.55
C LEU A 32 2.90 -0.50 4.97
N LEU A 33 2.48 -1.17 6.03
CA LEU A 33 1.08 -1.12 6.50
C LEU A 33 0.69 0.30 6.93
N LYS A 34 1.55 0.98 7.68
CA LYS A 34 1.31 2.34 8.16
C LYS A 34 1.19 3.33 7.00
N THR A 35 2.14 3.31 6.07
CA THR A 35 2.14 4.24 4.94
C THR A 35 0.98 3.98 3.99
N GLU A 36 0.56 2.72 3.82
CA GLU A 36 -0.63 2.40 3.02
C GLU A 36 -1.91 2.92 3.69
N ARG A 37 -2.05 2.79 5.02
CA ARG A 37 -3.17 3.40 5.78
C ARG A 37 -3.22 4.91 5.61
N ASP A 38 -2.08 5.57 5.74
CA ASP A 38 -1.97 7.02 5.59
C ASP A 38 -2.34 7.45 4.15
N TYR A 39 -1.92 6.67 3.14
CA TYR A 39 -2.25 6.93 1.74
C TYR A 39 -3.74 6.76 1.46
N VAL A 40 -4.34 5.64 1.88
CA VAL A 40 -5.80 5.41 1.76
C VAL A 40 -6.57 6.51 2.48
N GLY A 41 -6.19 6.88 3.70
CA GLY A 41 -6.82 7.98 4.44
C GLY A 41 -6.76 9.32 3.71
N THR A 42 -5.65 9.60 3.02
CA THR A 42 -5.51 10.81 2.17
C THR A 42 -6.47 10.76 0.97
N LEU A 43 -6.59 9.62 0.30
CA LEU A 43 -7.51 9.43 -0.82
C LEU A 43 -8.98 9.54 -0.37
N GLU A 44 -9.33 8.99 0.78
CA GLU A 44 -10.66 9.12 1.39
C GLU A 44 -11.01 10.58 1.69
N PHE A 45 -10.05 11.33 2.22
CA PHE A 45 -10.21 12.76 2.44
C PHE A 45 -10.50 13.50 1.13
N LEU A 46 -9.73 13.23 0.07
CA LEU A 46 -9.97 13.83 -1.26
C LEU A 46 -11.32 13.44 -1.87
N SER A 47 -11.77 12.20 -1.67
CA SER A 47 -13.10 11.70 -2.11
C SER A 47 -14.25 12.51 -1.50
N VAL A 48 -14.12 12.94 -0.23
CA VAL A 48 -15.11 13.83 0.41
C VAL A 48 -15.22 15.18 -0.34
N PHE A 49 -14.11 15.75 -0.82
CA PHE A 49 -14.15 16.98 -1.63
C PHE A 49 -14.80 16.74 -2.99
N LEU A 50 -14.47 15.63 -3.65
CA LEU A 50 -15.11 15.24 -4.91
C LEU A 50 -16.62 15.16 -4.75
N HIS A 51 -17.12 14.50 -3.71
CA HIS A 51 -18.57 14.39 -3.47
C HIS A 51 -19.22 15.75 -3.24
N ARG A 52 -18.56 16.63 -2.49
CA ARG A 52 -19.05 17.99 -2.23
C ARG A 52 -19.12 18.84 -3.50
N LEU A 53 -18.10 18.75 -4.36
CA LEU A 53 -18.06 19.48 -5.62
C LEU A 53 -19.06 18.93 -6.64
N ASN A 54 -19.26 17.61 -6.68
CA ASN A 54 -20.31 16.98 -7.49
C ASN A 54 -21.71 17.44 -7.07
N GLN A 55 -21.96 17.60 -5.77
CA GLN A 55 -23.22 18.17 -5.28
C GLN A 55 -23.41 19.63 -5.73
N TYR A 56 -22.35 20.45 -5.74
CA TYR A 56 -22.42 21.82 -6.25
C TYR A 56 -22.68 21.89 -7.75
N ALA A 57 -22.01 21.05 -8.55
CA ALA A 57 -22.26 20.94 -9.98
C ALA A 57 -23.72 20.53 -10.27
N ALA A 58 -24.25 19.55 -9.54
CA ALA A 58 -25.63 19.07 -9.70
C ALA A 58 -26.68 20.11 -9.31
N THR A 59 -26.43 20.87 -8.24
CA THR A 59 -27.35 21.92 -7.76
C THR A 59 -27.23 23.24 -8.53
N LYS A 60 -26.25 23.37 -9.44
CA LYS A 60 -25.98 24.57 -10.26
C LYS A 60 -25.85 25.86 -9.44
N ILE A 61 -25.42 25.72 -8.18
CA ILE A 61 -25.26 26.85 -7.25
C ILE A 61 -24.16 27.80 -7.74
N ASP A 62 -23.13 27.26 -8.40
CA ASP A 62 -22.01 28.01 -8.98
C ASP A 62 -21.86 27.66 -10.46
N LYS A 63 -21.76 28.68 -11.32
CA LYS A 63 -21.57 28.51 -12.78
C LYS A 63 -20.12 28.10 -13.12
N ASN A 64 -19.19 28.25 -12.18
CA ASN A 64 -17.78 27.95 -12.37
C ASN A 64 -17.44 26.49 -12.03
N VAL A 65 -18.32 25.77 -11.33
CA VAL A 65 -18.13 24.35 -10.97
C VAL A 65 -19.06 23.50 -11.83
N THR A 66 -18.53 22.96 -12.93
CA THR A 66 -19.24 22.00 -13.79
C THR A 66 -18.76 20.57 -13.53
N GLU A 67 -19.55 19.59 -13.98
CA GLU A 67 -19.21 18.17 -13.90
C GLU A 67 -17.88 17.88 -14.64
N GLU A 68 -17.63 18.55 -15.77
CA GLU A 68 -16.36 18.43 -16.50
C GLU A 68 -15.17 18.92 -15.68
N THR A 69 -15.28 20.06 -14.99
CA THR A 69 -14.21 20.58 -14.13
C THR A 69 -13.90 19.60 -13.00
N VAL A 70 -14.92 19.01 -12.36
CA VAL A 70 -14.72 18.01 -11.30
C VAL A 70 -14.03 16.76 -11.87
N LYS A 71 -14.47 16.29 -13.05
CA LYS A 71 -13.88 15.14 -13.72
C LYS A 71 -12.41 15.37 -14.10
N VAL A 72 -12.04 16.57 -14.56
CA VAL A 72 -10.65 16.92 -14.87
C VAL A 72 -9.79 17.01 -13.60
N LEU A 73 -10.32 17.60 -12.52
CA LEU A 73 -9.56 17.80 -11.28
C LEU A 73 -9.28 16.50 -10.53
N PHE A 74 -10.25 15.59 -10.47
CA PHE A 74 -10.14 14.37 -9.68
C PHE A 74 -9.91 13.12 -10.51
N SER A 75 -10.13 13.16 -11.83
CA SER A 75 -9.89 12.04 -12.73
C SER A 75 -10.49 10.73 -12.19
N ASN A 76 -9.69 9.68 -12.14
CA ASN A 76 -10.01 8.34 -11.65
C ASN A 76 -9.68 8.14 -10.16
N LEU A 77 -9.84 9.18 -9.32
CA LEU A 77 -9.52 9.13 -7.89
C LEU A 77 -10.25 7.98 -7.17
N GLU A 78 -11.55 7.80 -7.43
CA GLU A 78 -12.38 6.79 -6.77
C GLU A 78 -11.93 5.36 -7.12
N GLU A 79 -11.47 5.15 -8.35
CA GLU A 79 -10.93 3.87 -8.79
C GLU A 79 -9.59 3.57 -8.12
N ILE A 80 -8.71 4.58 -8.02
CA ILE A 80 -7.43 4.46 -7.29
C ILE A 80 -7.73 4.14 -5.81
N LEU A 81 -8.63 4.90 -5.18
CA LEU A 81 -9.05 4.65 -3.79
C LEU A 81 -9.62 3.24 -3.61
N SER A 82 -10.45 2.76 -4.53
CA SER A 82 -11.02 1.40 -4.48
C SER A 82 -9.95 0.32 -4.53
N VAL A 83 -8.97 0.45 -5.43
CA VAL A 83 -7.88 -0.52 -5.58
C VAL A 83 -6.97 -0.51 -4.34
N HIS A 84 -6.63 0.67 -3.81
CA HIS A 84 -5.80 0.79 -2.63
C HIS A 84 -6.50 0.33 -1.35
N ARG A 85 -7.80 0.58 -1.17
CA ARG A 85 -8.58 0.00 -0.07
C ARG A 85 -8.56 -1.53 -0.10
N ASN A 86 -8.71 -2.13 -1.29
CA ASN A 86 -8.63 -3.58 -1.41
C ASN A 86 -7.22 -4.12 -1.07
N PHE A 87 -6.18 -3.43 -1.53
CA PHE A 87 -4.80 -3.78 -1.18
C PHE A 87 -4.55 -3.69 0.32
N LEU A 88 -4.95 -2.58 0.95
CA LEU A 88 -4.84 -2.38 2.39
C LEU A 88 -5.54 -3.51 3.16
N SER A 89 -6.77 -3.87 2.79
CA SER A 89 -7.51 -4.98 3.42
C SER A 89 -6.74 -6.30 3.36
N MET A 90 -6.17 -6.65 2.20
CA MET A 90 -5.38 -7.88 2.06
C MET A 90 -4.11 -7.86 2.91
N VAL A 91 -3.42 -6.71 2.96
CA VAL A 91 -2.19 -6.56 3.75
C VAL A 91 -2.52 -6.59 5.25
N GLU A 92 -3.61 -5.96 5.67
CA GLU A 92 -4.08 -6.00 7.06
C GLU A 92 -4.41 -7.42 7.50
N GLU A 93 -5.23 -8.15 6.73
CA GLU A 93 -5.59 -9.53 7.03
C GLU A 93 -4.36 -10.45 7.14
N LEU A 94 -3.37 -10.28 6.25
CA LEU A 94 -2.14 -11.07 6.26
C LEU A 94 -1.23 -10.75 7.44
N LEU A 95 -1.28 -9.53 7.98
CA LEU A 95 -0.40 -9.07 9.04
C LEU A 95 -1.02 -9.11 10.44
N GLN A 96 -2.22 -9.66 10.60
CA GLN A 96 -2.83 -9.85 11.93
C GLN A 96 -2.22 -11.03 12.72
N PRO A 97 -2.19 -10.98 14.06
CA PRO A 97 -2.54 -9.82 14.91
C PRO A 97 -1.46 -8.72 14.88
N ASP A 98 -0.20 -9.08 14.61
CA ASP A 98 0.93 -8.17 14.47
C ASP A 98 1.86 -8.61 13.32
N PRO A 99 2.55 -7.68 12.62
CA PRO A 99 3.44 -8.03 11.53
C PRO A 99 4.61 -8.93 11.97
N HIS A 100 4.71 -10.13 11.38
CA HIS A 100 5.81 -11.05 11.59
C HIS A 100 6.69 -11.19 10.34
N ALA A 101 8.00 -11.35 10.55
CA ALA A 101 9.00 -11.54 9.49
C ALA A 101 8.77 -12.75 8.55
N HIS A 102 7.84 -13.66 8.84
CA HIS A 102 7.55 -14.80 7.96
C HIS A 102 6.31 -14.57 7.09
N HIS A 103 5.58 -13.46 7.27
CA HIS A 103 4.46 -13.13 6.40
C HIS A 103 4.94 -12.85 4.96
N GLU A 104 4.22 -13.42 3.99
CA GLU A 104 4.54 -13.37 2.56
C GLU A 104 3.68 -12.32 1.85
N VAL A 105 3.95 -11.02 2.11
CA VAL A 105 3.21 -9.90 1.49
C VAL A 105 3.31 -9.85 -0.03
N GLY A 106 4.28 -10.56 -0.64
CA GLY A 106 4.47 -10.61 -2.09
C GLY A 106 3.20 -11.00 -2.86
N ARG A 107 2.34 -11.86 -2.29
CA ARG A 107 1.07 -12.26 -2.93
C ARG A 107 0.08 -11.10 -3.04
N CYS A 108 0.05 -10.21 -2.05
CA CYS A 108 -0.77 -9.00 -2.07
C CYS A 108 -0.36 -8.08 -3.24
N PHE A 109 0.95 -7.92 -3.47
CA PHE A 109 1.46 -7.11 -4.59
C PHE A 109 1.15 -7.72 -5.96
N LEU A 110 1.25 -9.04 -6.11
CA LEU A 110 0.86 -9.71 -7.35
C LEU A 110 -0.63 -9.49 -7.66
N HIS A 111 -1.49 -9.59 -6.65
CA HIS A 111 -2.91 -9.31 -6.81
C HIS A 111 -3.16 -7.83 -7.14
N PHE A 112 -2.47 -6.92 -6.47
CA PHE A 112 -2.55 -5.49 -6.71
C PHE A 112 -2.19 -5.12 -8.15
N VAL A 113 -1.05 -5.60 -8.68
CA VAL A 113 -0.63 -5.28 -10.06
C VAL A 113 -1.64 -5.80 -11.07
N SER A 114 -2.20 -7.00 -10.85
CA SER A 114 -3.24 -7.54 -11.71
C SER A 114 -4.50 -6.68 -11.67
N LEU A 115 -4.99 -6.30 -10.49
CA LEU A 115 -6.21 -5.51 -10.35
C LEU A 115 -6.03 -4.06 -10.81
N ALA A 116 -4.95 -3.40 -10.40
CA ALA A 116 -4.64 -2.02 -10.75
C ALA A 116 -4.45 -1.87 -12.25
N GLY A 117 -3.69 -2.78 -12.88
CA GLY A 117 -3.48 -2.78 -14.33
C GLY A 117 -4.78 -2.94 -15.11
N LEU A 118 -5.63 -3.89 -14.73
CA LEU A 118 -6.92 -4.10 -15.40
C LEU A 118 -7.91 -2.94 -15.16
N ARG A 119 -8.04 -2.45 -13.92
CA ARG A 119 -9.02 -1.41 -13.59
C ARG A 119 -8.62 -0.03 -14.10
N ILE A 120 -7.35 0.36 -13.99
CA ILE A 120 -6.89 1.67 -14.45
C ILE A 120 -6.84 1.72 -15.98
N ALA A 121 -6.43 0.64 -16.65
CA ALA A 121 -6.38 0.60 -18.13
C ALA A 121 -7.78 0.57 -18.77
N LEU A 122 -8.76 -0.13 -18.18
CA LEU A 122 -10.12 -0.18 -18.72
C LEU A 122 -10.90 1.13 -18.56
N VAL A 123 -10.50 1.99 -17.61
CA VAL A 123 -11.18 3.24 -17.29
C VAL A 123 -10.55 4.46 -18.00
N ASN A 124 -9.35 4.31 -18.58
CA ASN A 124 -8.75 5.30 -19.47
C ASN A 124 -8.64 4.81 -20.93
N PRO A 125 -9.77 4.55 -21.62
CA PRO A 125 -9.77 4.38 -23.06
C PRO A 125 -9.73 5.77 -23.71
N CYS A 126 -8.61 6.47 -23.55
CA CYS A 126 -8.24 7.46 -24.58
C CYS A 126 -7.74 6.70 -25.81
#